data_AF-A0A1G8GPG7-F1
#
_entry.id   AF-A0A1G8GPG7-F1
#
_cell.length_a   1.000
_cell.length_b   1.000
_cell.length_c   1.000
_cell.angle_alpha   90.00
_cell.angle_beta   90.00
_cell.angle_gamma   90.00
#
_symmetry.space_group_name_H-M   'P 1'
#
loop_
_entity.id
_entity.type
_entity.pdbx_description
1 polymer ?
#
loop_
_entity_poly.entity_id
_entity_poly.type
_entity_poly.pdbx_seq_one_letter_code
_entity_poly.pdbx_strand_id
1 'polypeptide(L)'
;MLKQQEVIPVVVQGSEQTLKFHGKEIIRNAIFFDLEHYLYKEPIAIGVFGAAVYEEAEKAVITTQYMIENKKDARAILEMTKEYFINQKNNGKQYLVTFSGNNDFLVINHLYQKYDISYSFEEEFVLIDLQKEYEQKFQKNIGLKNLEKLHQIDRGGELISGMTLAKTFSKIIKDQGYFDRMPLEKVEKILKYNEEDVVNLFNIMNCWESVTMEDVLILEEKLQKEKMEKLALKALLEEQIEQEESNHPFKGQKEELGYSS
;
A
#
# COMPACT_ATOMS: atom_id res chain seq x y z
N MET A 1 16.08 -10.11 -9.29
CA MET A 1 15.41 -8.99 -8.59
C MET A 1 15.36 -7.77 -9.48
N LEU A 2 14.14 -7.24 -9.66
CA LEU A 2 13.88 -6.08 -10.50
C LEU A 2 14.13 -4.80 -9.68
N LYS A 3 14.76 -3.81 -10.32
CA LYS A 3 14.99 -2.48 -9.74
C LYS A 3 14.40 -1.44 -10.69
N GLN A 4 13.63 -0.51 -10.16
CA GLN A 4 13.06 0.59 -10.92
C GLN A 4 13.28 1.89 -10.17
N GLN A 5 13.54 2.96 -10.93
CA GLN A 5 13.66 4.31 -10.42
C GLN A 5 13.01 5.24 -11.43
N GLU A 6 12.08 6.09 -10.97
CA GLU A 6 11.42 7.08 -11.82
C GLU A 6 11.66 8.49 -11.27
N VAL A 7 11.61 9.47 -12.17
CA VAL A 7 11.72 10.89 -11.85
C VAL A 7 10.40 11.55 -12.22
N ILE A 8 9.66 11.98 -11.22
CA ILE A 8 8.31 12.53 -11.39
C ILE A 8 8.37 14.03 -11.09
N PRO A 9 8.25 14.91 -12.10
CA PRO A 9 8.24 16.35 -11.88
C PRO A 9 7.09 16.77 -10.97
N VAL A 10 7.36 17.64 -9.99
CA VAL A 10 6.35 18.12 -9.04
C VAL A 10 6.54 19.59 -8.73
N VAL A 11 5.48 20.22 -8.21
CA VAL A 11 5.54 21.55 -7.61
C VAL A 11 5.34 21.41 -6.12
N VAL A 12 6.34 21.79 -5.33
CA VAL A 12 6.21 21.88 -3.87
C VAL A 12 5.40 23.14 -3.56
N GLN A 13 4.34 22.98 -2.78
CA GLN A 13 3.50 24.09 -2.35
C GLN A 13 4.23 24.96 -1.31
N GLY A 14 3.69 26.15 -1.04
CA GLY A 14 4.22 27.00 0.01
C GLY A 14 4.16 26.33 1.38
N SER A 15 5.03 26.75 2.30
CA SER A 15 5.15 26.14 3.64
C SER A 15 3.83 26.12 4.43
N GLU A 16 2.91 27.04 4.12
CA GLU A 16 1.57 27.15 4.68
C GLU A 16 0.60 26.06 4.21
N GLN A 17 0.91 25.36 3.12
CA GLN A 17 0.12 24.26 2.57
C GLN A 17 0.65 22.88 2.99
N THR A 18 1.95 22.78 3.25
CA THR A 18 2.62 21.52 3.56
C THR A 18 2.45 21.11 5.02
N LEU A 19 2.47 19.81 5.31
CA LEU A 19 2.52 19.29 6.68
C LEU A 19 3.76 19.84 7.40
N LYS A 20 3.54 20.34 8.62
CA LYS A 20 4.61 20.72 9.54
C LYS A 20 4.66 19.76 10.71
N PHE A 21 5.86 19.26 11.01
CA PHE A 21 6.08 18.47 12.22
C PHE A 21 6.76 19.35 13.27
N HIS A 22 6.09 19.54 14.41
CA HIS A 22 6.51 20.49 15.45
C HIS A 22 6.85 21.90 14.91
N GLY A 23 6.05 22.39 13.96
CA GLY A 23 6.20 23.71 13.35
C GLY A 23 7.28 23.83 12.28
N LYS A 24 7.98 22.73 11.93
CA LYS A 24 9.01 22.70 10.88
C LYS A 24 8.48 22.04 9.61
N GLU A 25 8.84 22.61 8.46
CA GLU A 25 8.67 21.94 7.17
C GLU A 25 9.63 20.76 7.08
N ILE A 26 9.12 19.58 6.69
CA ILE A 26 9.89 18.33 6.69
C ILE A 26 10.04 17.71 5.30
N ILE A 27 9.32 18.20 4.30
CA ILE A 27 9.17 17.55 2.98
C ILE A 27 10.50 17.28 2.26
N ARG A 28 11.46 18.20 2.39
CA ARG A 28 12.80 18.10 1.75
C ARG A 28 13.69 17.06 2.41
N ASN A 29 13.43 16.79 3.69
CA ASN A 29 14.21 15.88 4.53
C ASN A 29 13.47 14.56 4.77
N ALA A 30 12.36 14.32 4.07
CA ALA A 30 11.52 13.15 4.23
C ALA A 30 11.83 12.08 3.18
N ILE A 31 11.74 10.82 3.62
CA ILE A 31 11.62 9.63 2.79
C ILE A 31 10.17 9.16 2.94
N PHE A 32 9.46 8.97 1.85
CA PHE A 32 8.15 8.34 1.83
C PHE A 32 8.34 6.86 1.58
N PHE A 33 7.68 6.01 2.35
CA PHE A 33 8.00 4.59 2.39
C PHE A 33 6.74 3.74 2.49
N ASP A 34 6.71 2.66 1.70
CA ASP A 34 5.64 1.67 1.68
C ASP A 34 6.18 0.29 1.25
N LEU A 35 5.60 -0.79 1.78
CA LEU A 35 5.96 -2.16 1.41
C LEU A 35 4.75 -2.94 0.91
N GLU A 36 4.98 -3.71 -0.14
CA GLU A 36 4.13 -4.86 -0.44
C GLU A 36 4.75 -6.12 0.12
N HIS A 37 4.06 -6.77 1.06
CA HIS A 37 4.63 -7.88 1.82
C HIS A 37 3.83 -9.18 1.74
N TYR A 38 4.51 -10.32 1.87
CA TYR A 38 3.89 -11.63 1.99
C TYR A 38 3.92 -12.15 3.43
N LEU A 39 2.73 -12.35 3.99
CA LEU A 39 2.50 -12.90 5.33
C LEU A 39 1.86 -14.29 5.24
N TYR A 40 2.36 -15.23 6.04
CA TYR A 40 1.64 -16.48 6.34
C TYR A 40 1.97 -16.93 7.76
N LYS A 41 1.09 -16.60 8.70
CA LYS A 41 1.28 -16.66 10.16
C LYS A 41 2.40 -15.75 10.69
N GLU A 42 3.52 -15.67 9.99
CA GLU A 42 4.64 -14.76 10.20
C GLU A 42 5.02 -14.05 8.88
N PRO A 43 5.76 -12.92 8.94
CA PRO A 43 6.34 -12.31 7.77
C PRO A 43 7.34 -13.23 7.05
N ILE A 44 7.15 -13.41 5.75
CA ILE A 44 7.99 -14.30 4.93
C ILE A 44 8.95 -13.52 4.04
N ALA A 45 8.46 -12.49 3.36
CA ALA A 45 9.25 -11.70 2.43
C ALA A 45 8.62 -10.33 2.18
N ILE A 46 9.48 -9.37 1.85
CA ILE A 46 9.09 -8.16 1.15
C ILE A 46 8.95 -8.53 -0.32
N GLY A 47 7.76 -8.33 -0.87
CA GLY A 47 7.43 -8.51 -2.27
C GLY A 47 7.91 -7.35 -3.12
N VAL A 48 7.56 -6.13 -2.71
CA VAL A 48 8.05 -4.87 -3.26
C VAL A 48 8.46 -3.95 -2.13
N PHE A 49 9.66 -3.40 -2.23
CA PHE A 49 10.08 -2.23 -1.48
C PHE A 49 9.78 -1.00 -2.32
N GLY A 50 9.08 -0.01 -1.77
CA GLY A 50 8.86 1.28 -2.39
C GLY A 50 9.35 2.41 -1.51
N ALA A 51 10.08 3.35 -2.09
CA ALA A 51 10.39 4.61 -1.43
C ALA A 51 10.39 5.78 -2.41
N ALA A 52 10.15 6.97 -1.90
CA ALA A 52 10.25 8.20 -2.66
C ALA A 52 10.94 9.30 -1.84
N VAL A 53 11.67 10.18 -2.52
CA VAL A 53 12.28 11.38 -1.93
C VAL A 53 12.06 12.56 -2.86
N TYR A 54 11.82 13.74 -2.29
CA TYR A 54 11.84 14.96 -3.09
C TYR A 54 13.29 15.44 -3.29
N GLU A 55 13.64 15.73 -4.54
CA GLU A 55 14.91 16.35 -4.93
C GLU A 55 14.69 17.76 -5.47
N GLU A 56 15.24 18.73 -4.74
CA GLU A 56 15.01 20.16 -5.00
C GLU A 56 15.68 20.64 -6.28
N ALA A 57 16.88 20.13 -6.58
CA ALA A 57 17.62 20.48 -7.80
C ALA A 57 16.84 20.07 -9.07
N GLU A 58 16.19 18.91 -9.02
CA GLU A 58 15.42 18.34 -10.13
C GLU A 58 13.96 18.81 -10.14
N LYS A 59 13.49 19.44 -9.04
CA LYS A 59 12.07 19.75 -8.79
C LYS A 59 11.19 18.52 -9.04
N ALA A 60 11.63 17.37 -8.55
CA ALA A 60 11.02 16.09 -8.82
C ALA A 60 10.99 15.21 -7.58
N VAL A 61 10.01 14.32 -7.53
CA VAL A 61 10.03 13.16 -6.64
C VAL A 61 10.77 12.04 -7.36
N ILE A 62 11.80 11.51 -6.71
CA ILE A 62 12.55 10.35 -7.18
C ILE A 62 12.00 9.14 -6.46
N THR A 63 11.43 8.19 -7.20
CA THR A 63 10.93 6.94 -6.65
C THR A 63 11.99 5.86 -6.80
N THR A 64 12.09 4.93 -5.86
CA THR A 64 12.98 3.77 -5.92
C THR A 64 12.21 2.54 -5.50
N GLN A 65 12.21 1.52 -6.35
CA GLN A 65 11.49 0.27 -6.10
C GLN A 65 12.37 -0.94 -6.33
N TYR A 66 12.25 -1.93 -5.43
CA TYR A 66 12.87 -3.26 -5.59
C TYR A 66 11.78 -4.32 -5.51
N MET A 67 11.70 -5.21 -6.51
CA MET A 67 10.72 -6.30 -6.52
C MET A 67 11.42 -7.65 -6.64
N ILE A 68 11.10 -8.57 -5.73
CA ILE A 68 11.64 -9.93 -5.77
C ILE A 68 11.11 -10.70 -6.99
N GLU A 69 11.98 -11.49 -7.61
CA GLU A 69 11.62 -12.34 -8.75
C GLU A 69 11.50 -13.81 -8.32
N ASN A 70 12.11 -14.18 -7.20
CA ASN A 70 12.07 -15.53 -6.66
C ASN A 70 12.50 -15.55 -5.18
N LYS A 71 12.46 -16.72 -4.54
CA LYS A 71 12.83 -16.91 -3.13
C LYS A 71 14.25 -16.46 -2.77
N LYS A 72 15.22 -16.53 -3.69
CA LYS A 72 16.62 -16.15 -3.40
C LYS A 72 16.76 -14.65 -3.17
N ASP A 73 15.89 -13.86 -3.79
CA ASP A 73 15.87 -12.40 -3.66
C ASP A 73 15.35 -11.95 -2.28
N ALA A 74 14.66 -12.80 -1.53
CA ALA A 74 14.03 -12.45 -0.26
C ALA A 74 15.01 -11.95 0.81
N ARG A 75 16.27 -12.41 0.79
CA ARG A 75 17.33 -11.85 1.63
C ARG A 75 17.99 -10.63 0.97
N ALA A 76 18.24 -10.69 -0.33
CA ALA A 76 18.94 -9.63 -1.05
C ALA A 76 18.18 -8.29 -1.00
N ILE A 77 16.85 -8.32 -1.06
CA ILE A 77 16.01 -7.11 -0.94
C ILE A 77 16.19 -6.43 0.42
N LEU A 78 16.38 -7.19 1.51
CA LEU A 78 16.54 -6.64 2.85
C LEU A 78 17.83 -5.85 3.00
N GLU A 79 18.93 -6.38 2.48
CA GLU A 79 20.23 -5.69 2.46
C GLU A 79 20.15 -4.44 1.59
N MET A 80 19.53 -4.53 0.41
CA MET A 80 19.36 -3.36 -0.45
C MET A 80 18.47 -2.28 0.17
N THR A 81 17.41 -2.65 0.86
CA THR A 81 16.59 -1.70 1.61
C THR A 81 17.40 -1.03 2.73
N LYS A 82 18.23 -1.78 3.46
CA LYS A 82 19.12 -1.20 4.48
C LYS A 82 20.11 -0.21 3.86
N GLU A 83 20.78 -0.60 2.78
CA GLU A 83 21.71 0.27 2.04
C GLU A 83 21.01 1.55 1.54
N TYR A 84 19.79 1.42 1.01
CA TYR A 84 18.98 2.56 0.59
C TYR A 84 18.80 3.56 1.73
N PHE A 85 18.32 3.11 2.89
CA PHE A 85 18.06 4.00 4.02
C PHE A 85 19.33 4.63 4.60
N ILE A 86 20.44 3.88 4.68
CA ILE A 86 21.74 4.44 5.07
C ILE A 86 22.17 5.54 4.10
N ASN A 87 22.03 5.31 2.78
CA ASN A 87 22.39 6.31 1.79
C ASN A 87 21.52 7.57 1.88
N GLN A 88 20.19 7.40 2.05
CA GLN A 88 19.29 8.54 2.21
C GLN A 88 19.58 9.33 3.49
N LYS A 89 19.91 8.63 4.59
CA LYS A 89 20.35 9.26 5.83
C LYS A 89 21.61 10.09 5.63
N ASN A 90 22.61 9.54 4.94
CA ASN A 90 23.86 10.23 4.59
C ASN A 90 23.62 11.44 3.67
N ASN A 91 22.58 11.39 2.84
CA ASN A 91 22.13 12.51 2.00
C ASN A 91 21.27 13.54 2.77
N GLY A 92 21.22 13.45 4.10
CA GLY A 92 20.58 14.44 4.96
C GLY A 92 19.08 14.22 5.18
N LYS A 93 18.50 13.10 4.73
CA LYS A 93 17.12 12.77 5.08
C LYS A 93 17.03 12.39 6.57
N GLN A 94 15.98 12.88 7.24
CA GLN A 94 15.81 12.81 8.69
C GLN A 94 14.48 12.18 9.10
N TYR A 95 13.47 12.26 8.22
CA TYR A 95 12.11 11.82 8.49
C TYR A 95 11.77 10.63 7.62
N LEU A 96 11.08 9.65 8.21
CA LEU A 96 10.53 8.51 7.49
C LEU A 96 9.01 8.56 7.60
N VAL A 97 8.36 8.91 6.49
CA VAL A 97 6.93 9.14 6.37
C VAL A 97 6.26 7.90 5.79
N THR A 98 5.21 7.44 6.46
CA THR A 98 4.42 6.26 6.10
C THR A 98 2.92 6.55 6.24
N PHE A 99 2.07 5.62 5.81
CA PHE A 99 0.65 5.61 6.14
C PHE A 99 0.29 4.30 6.83
N SER A 100 -0.14 4.33 8.09
CA SER A 100 -0.37 3.10 8.88
C SER A 100 0.86 2.19 8.92
N GLY A 101 2.07 2.79 8.94
CA GLY A 101 3.35 2.11 8.73
C GLY A 101 3.77 1.14 9.82
N ASN A 102 3.03 1.05 10.92
CA ASN A 102 3.27 0.05 11.97
C ASN A 102 3.37 -1.38 11.37
N ASN A 103 2.54 -1.72 10.38
CA ASN A 103 2.58 -3.04 9.74
C ASN A 103 3.87 -3.25 8.94
N ASP A 104 4.28 -2.25 8.17
CA ASP A 104 5.50 -2.33 7.37
C ASP A 104 6.73 -2.46 8.26
N PHE A 105 6.81 -1.67 9.33
CA PHE A 105 7.89 -1.76 10.32
C PHE A 105 7.90 -3.12 11.03
N LEU A 106 6.75 -3.66 11.43
CA LEU A 106 6.67 -5.00 12.01
C LEU A 106 7.22 -6.06 11.06
N VAL A 107 6.88 -5.96 9.77
CA VAL A 107 7.34 -6.89 8.73
C VAL A 107 8.84 -6.80 8.52
N ILE A 108 9.37 -5.60 8.23
CA ILE A 108 10.79 -5.45 7.92
C ILE A 108 11.68 -5.72 9.13
N ASN A 109 11.28 -5.29 10.33
CA ASN A 109 12.04 -5.55 11.56
C ASN A 109 12.05 -7.05 11.88
N HIS A 110 10.93 -7.75 11.72
CA HIS A 110 10.89 -9.21 11.88
C HIS A 110 11.85 -9.90 10.91
N LEU A 111 11.84 -9.48 9.63
CA LEU A 111 12.73 -10.06 8.62
C LEU A 111 14.20 -9.72 8.90
N TYR A 112 14.51 -8.51 9.33
CA TYR A 112 15.87 -8.12 9.71
C TYR A 112 16.38 -8.97 10.88
N GLN A 113 15.57 -9.17 11.92
CA GLN A 113 15.90 -10.08 13.02
C GLN A 113 16.12 -11.52 12.54
N LYS A 114 15.22 -12.03 11.68
CA LYS A 114 15.30 -13.39 11.14
C LYS A 114 16.57 -13.65 10.32
N TYR A 115 17.09 -12.63 9.63
CA TYR A 115 18.28 -12.73 8.79
C TYR A 115 19.54 -12.10 9.43
N ASP A 116 19.50 -11.75 10.72
CA ASP A 116 20.61 -11.14 11.46
C ASP A 116 21.14 -9.84 10.85
N ILE A 117 20.22 -9.01 10.33
CA ILE A 117 20.52 -7.69 9.77
C ILE A 117 20.33 -6.65 10.87
N SER A 118 21.44 -6.12 11.39
CA SER A 118 21.41 -5.03 12.39
C SER A 118 21.10 -3.68 11.71
N TYR A 119 19.91 -3.14 11.99
CA TYR A 119 19.47 -1.80 11.59
C TYR A 119 18.24 -1.38 12.42
N SER A 120 18.15 -0.13 12.86
CA SER A 120 17.03 0.38 13.65
C SER A 120 16.47 1.67 13.04
N PHE A 121 15.24 1.59 12.51
CA PHE A 121 14.57 2.74 11.89
C PHE A 121 14.31 3.87 12.89
N GLU A 122 13.99 3.53 14.14
CA GLU A 122 13.69 4.49 15.21
C GLU A 122 14.94 5.23 15.70
N GLU A 123 16.12 4.60 15.61
CA GLU A 123 17.39 5.26 15.94
C GLU A 123 17.85 6.19 14.81
N GLU A 124 17.54 5.83 13.56
CA GLU A 124 18.02 6.54 12.37
C GLU A 124 17.09 7.66 11.91
N PHE A 125 15.78 7.56 12.14
CA PHE A 125 14.80 8.50 11.62
C PHE A 125 13.73 8.90 12.63
N VAL A 126 13.21 10.11 12.45
CA VAL A 126 11.94 10.52 13.08
C VAL A 126 10.80 9.92 12.26
N LEU A 127 10.08 8.98 12.84
CA LEU A 127 8.98 8.29 12.17
C LEU A 127 7.71 9.13 12.20
N ILE A 128 7.08 9.31 11.04
CA ILE A 128 5.84 10.07 10.87
C ILE A 128 4.83 9.17 10.17
N ASP A 129 3.64 9.04 10.77
CA ASP A 129 2.53 8.26 10.23
C ASP A 129 1.40 9.21 9.88
N LEU A 130 1.14 9.40 8.58
CA LEU A 130 0.14 10.34 8.08
C LEU A 130 -1.28 9.98 8.56
N GLN A 131 -1.56 8.70 8.87
CA GLN A 131 -2.84 8.32 9.46
C GLN A 131 -2.98 8.91 10.88
N LYS A 132 -1.92 8.84 11.68
CA LYS A 132 -1.92 9.40 13.05
C LYS A 132 -1.96 10.93 13.03
N GLU A 133 -1.24 11.56 12.10
CA GLU A 133 -1.31 13.03 11.93
C GLU A 133 -2.72 13.47 11.53
N TYR A 134 -3.39 12.72 10.65
CA TYR A 134 -4.79 12.97 10.28
C TYR A 134 -5.73 12.80 11.49
N GLU A 135 -5.58 11.71 12.24
CA GLU A 135 -6.38 11.43 13.44
C GLU A 135 -6.21 12.52 14.49
N GLN A 136 -4.99 13.03 14.69
CA GLN A 136 -4.74 14.16 15.60
C GLN A 136 -5.46 15.43 15.15
N LYS A 137 -5.40 15.75 13.84
CA LYS A 137 -5.98 16.98 13.27
C LYS A 137 -7.52 16.95 13.26
N PHE A 138 -8.12 15.83 12.86
CA PHE A 138 -9.56 15.73 12.60
C PHE A 138 -10.32 14.87 13.61
N GLN A 139 -9.65 14.19 14.53
CA GLN A 139 -10.25 13.28 15.53
C GLN A 139 -11.09 12.16 14.90
N LYS A 140 -10.66 11.70 13.72
CA LYS A 140 -11.35 10.72 12.88
C LYS A 140 -10.34 9.74 12.27
N ASN A 141 -10.72 8.48 12.12
CA ASN A 141 -9.90 7.50 11.39
C ASN A 141 -10.14 7.61 9.89
N ILE A 142 -9.11 7.35 9.09
CA ILE A 142 -9.20 7.32 7.63
C ILE A 142 -8.29 6.22 7.07
N GLY A 143 -8.64 5.70 5.89
CA GLY A 143 -7.76 4.85 5.09
C GLY A 143 -7.12 5.66 3.95
N LEU A 144 -5.97 5.23 3.44
CA LEU A 144 -5.17 5.97 2.46
C LEU A 144 -6.00 6.45 1.26
N LYS A 145 -6.80 5.55 0.68
CA LYS A 145 -7.67 5.88 -0.47
C LYS A 145 -8.67 7.00 -0.21
N ASN A 146 -9.18 7.12 1.00
CA ASN A 146 -10.09 8.20 1.34
C ASN A 146 -9.33 9.49 1.62
N LEU A 147 -8.12 9.40 2.19
CA LEU A 147 -7.25 10.56 2.36
C LEU A 147 -6.82 11.12 0.99
N GLU A 148 -6.44 10.26 0.05
CA GLU A 148 -6.16 10.62 -1.35
C GLU A 148 -7.35 11.37 -1.99
N LYS A 149 -8.57 10.88 -1.79
CA LYS A 149 -9.79 11.57 -2.28
C LYS A 149 -9.95 12.97 -1.70
N LEU A 150 -9.65 13.18 -0.41
CA LEU A 150 -9.70 14.51 0.20
C LEU A 150 -8.70 15.47 -0.46
N HIS A 151 -7.53 14.96 -0.85
CA HIS A 151 -6.51 15.72 -1.57
C HIS A 151 -6.70 15.74 -3.09
N GLN A 152 -7.82 15.23 -3.60
CA GLN A 152 -8.13 15.17 -5.05
C GLN A 152 -7.03 14.45 -5.85
N ILE A 153 -6.45 13.41 -5.24
CA ILE A 153 -5.44 12.57 -5.88
C ILE A 153 -6.16 11.43 -6.61
N ASP A 154 -6.06 11.44 -7.94
CA ASP A 154 -6.54 10.36 -8.79
C ASP A 154 -5.45 9.30 -8.99
N ARG A 155 -5.80 8.03 -8.80
CA ARG A 155 -4.93 6.89 -9.13
C ARG A 155 -5.04 6.57 -10.62
N GLY A 156 -3.91 6.30 -11.27
CA GLY A 156 -3.82 5.98 -12.69
C GLY A 156 -4.00 4.49 -13.04
N GLY A 157 -4.25 3.61 -12.04
CA GLY A 157 -4.31 2.16 -12.22
C GLY A 157 -5.59 1.46 -11.76
N GLU A 158 -5.81 0.23 -12.25
CA GLU A 158 -6.84 -0.67 -11.74
C GLU A 158 -6.60 -1.04 -10.27
N LEU A 159 -7.69 -1.19 -9.50
CA LEU A 159 -7.61 -1.59 -8.09
C LEU A 159 -7.00 -2.99 -7.94
N ILE A 160 -5.76 -3.05 -7.46
CA ILE A 160 -5.18 -4.29 -6.93
C ILE A 160 -5.51 -4.38 -5.44
N SER A 161 -5.98 -5.56 -5.01
CA SER A 161 -6.16 -5.83 -3.58
C SER A 161 -4.87 -6.39 -2.97
N GLY A 162 -4.60 -6.06 -1.70
CA GLY A 162 -3.49 -6.68 -0.95
C GLY A 162 -3.56 -8.21 -0.92
N MET A 163 -4.76 -8.81 -1.00
CA MET A 163 -4.90 -10.27 -1.12
C MET A 163 -4.37 -10.80 -2.46
N THR A 164 -4.60 -10.07 -3.55
CA THR A 164 -4.06 -10.41 -4.88
C THR A 164 -2.54 -10.32 -4.88
N LEU A 165 -1.98 -9.31 -4.23
CA LEU A 165 -0.54 -9.11 -4.07
C LEU A 165 0.07 -10.24 -3.24
N ALA A 166 -0.50 -10.53 -2.06
CA ALA A 166 -0.06 -11.63 -1.20
C ALA A 166 -0.09 -13.00 -1.91
N LYS A 167 -1.14 -13.29 -2.70
CA LYS A 167 -1.21 -14.52 -3.51
C LYS A 167 -0.13 -14.55 -4.59
N THR A 168 0.20 -13.40 -5.19
CA THR A 168 1.23 -13.28 -6.21
C THR A 168 2.61 -13.52 -5.61
N PHE A 169 2.97 -12.85 -4.53
CA PHE A 169 4.24 -13.06 -3.84
C PHE A 169 4.36 -14.47 -3.24
N SER A 170 3.25 -15.05 -2.77
CA SER A 170 3.25 -16.47 -2.38
C SER A 170 3.67 -17.39 -3.53
N LYS A 171 3.27 -17.11 -4.77
CA LYS A 171 3.66 -17.92 -5.94
C LYS A 171 5.12 -17.69 -6.30
N ILE A 172 5.57 -16.42 -6.32
CA ILE A 172 6.98 -16.05 -6.55
C ILE A 172 7.92 -16.76 -5.57
N ILE A 173 7.55 -16.86 -4.29
CA ILE A 173 8.36 -17.54 -3.27
C ILE A 173 8.35 -19.07 -3.43
N LYS A 174 7.24 -19.66 -3.88
CA LYS A 174 7.06 -21.13 -3.91
C LYS A 174 7.48 -21.77 -5.24
N ASP A 175 7.43 -21.03 -6.33
CA ASP A 175 7.68 -21.51 -7.70
C ASP A 175 8.75 -20.65 -8.36
N GLN A 176 9.94 -21.21 -8.53
CA GLN A 176 11.13 -20.50 -9.02
C GLN A 176 10.96 -19.92 -10.43
N GLY A 177 10.11 -20.49 -11.28
CA GLY A 177 9.88 -19.99 -12.64
C GLY A 177 8.58 -19.20 -12.78
N TYR A 178 7.85 -18.94 -11.69
CA TYR A 178 6.55 -18.25 -11.77
C TYR A 178 6.70 -16.84 -12.31
N PHE A 179 7.76 -16.12 -11.91
CA PHE A 179 8.00 -14.74 -12.34
C PHE A 179 8.25 -14.67 -13.85
N ASP A 180 9.07 -15.58 -14.41
CA ASP A 180 9.35 -15.62 -15.86
C ASP A 180 8.09 -15.89 -16.70
N ARG A 181 7.08 -16.56 -16.13
CA ARG A 181 5.79 -16.84 -16.77
C ARG A 181 4.73 -15.77 -16.46
N MET A 182 5.05 -14.79 -15.62
CA MET A 182 4.12 -13.74 -15.24
C MET A 182 4.03 -12.74 -16.40
N PRO A 183 2.81 -12.35 -16.84
CA PRO A 183 2.66 -11.31 -17.85
C PRO A 183 3.33 -10.02 -17.40
N LEU A 184 4.05 -9.35 -18.31
CA LEU A 184 4.75 -8.10 -18.02
C LEU A 184 3.80 -7.02 -17.46
N GLU A 185 2.61 -6.90 -18.05
CA GLU A 185 1.57 -5.98 -17.57
C GLU A 185 1.23 -6.19 -16.09
N LYS A 186 1.30 -7.43 -15.59
CA LYS A 186 1.04 -7.71 -14.18
C LYS A 186 2.19 -7.21 -13.29
N VAL A 187 3.44 -7.32 -13.75
CA VAL A 187 4.60 -6.75 -13.05
C VAL A 187 4.46 -5.23 -12.99
N GLU A 188 4.20 -4.60 -14.13
CA GLU A 188 4.03 -3.14 -14.26
C GLU A 188 2.88 -2.62 -13.38
N LYS A 189 1.74 -3.31 -13.34
CA LYS A 189 0.62 -2.95 -12.46
C LYS A 189 1.00 -3.00 -10.98
N ILE A 190 1.79 -3.98 -10.56
CA ILE A 190 2.25 -4.09 -9.16
C ILE A 190 3.21 -2.95 -8.81
N LEU A 191 4.19 -2.69 -9.68
CA LEU A 191 5.16 -1.60 -9.48
C LEU A 191 4.46 -0.25 -9.50
N LYS A 192 3.55 -0.02 -10.44
CA LYS A 192 2.78 1.22 -10.52
C LYS A 192 1.92 1.45 -9.29
N TYR A 193 1.27 0.41 -8.77
CA TYR A 193 0.47 0.49 -7.54
C TYR A 193 1.31 0.97 -6.34
N ASN A 194 2.47 0.35 -6.11
CA ASN A 194 3.35 0.73 -5.00
C ASN A 194 4.04 2.10 -5.23
N GLU A 195 4.32 2.46 -6.50
CA GLU A 195 4.83 3.80 -6.85
C GLU A 195 3.80 4.88 -6.49
N GLU A 196 2.55 4.66 -6.90
CA GLU A 196 1.45 5.57 -6.57
C GLU A 196 1.33 5.73 -5.05
N ASP A 197 1.42 4.65 -4.27
CA ASP A 197 1.34 4.74 -2.82
C ASP A 197 2.42 5.68 -2.25
N VAL A 198 3.70 5.50 -2.59
CA VAL A 198 4.77 6.37 -2.05
C VAL A 198 4.75 7.81 -2.58
N VAL A 199 4.34 8.01 -3.84
CA VAL A 199 4.17 9.35 -4.43
C VAL A 199 2.98 10.07 -3.82
N ASN A 200 1.92 9.34 -3.51
CA ASN A 200 0.73 9.92 -2.88
C ASN A 200 1.01 10.35 -1.45
N LEU A 201 1.87 9.65 -0.70
CA LEU A 201 2.32 10.15 0.60
C LEU A 201 2.99 11.52 0.48
N PHE A 202 3.83 11.73 -0.55
CA PHE A 202 4.40 13.04 -0.84
C PHE A 202 3.31 14.06 -1.17
N ASN A 203 2.39 13.74 -2.08
CA ASN A 203 1.34 14.68 -2.52
C ASN A 203 0.40 15.08 -1.37
N ILE A 204 0.00 14.12 -0.53
CA ILE A 204 -0.78 14.36 0.68
C ILE A 204 -0.04 15.31 1.61
N MET A 205 1.24 15.06 1.85
CA MET A 205 2.04 15.90 2.74
C MET A 205 2.29 17.29 2.16
N ASN A 206 2.40 17.41 0.83
CA ASN A 206 2.60 18.67 0.11
C ASN A 206 1.34 19.56 0.13
N CYS A 207 0.15 18.97 0.25
CA CYS A 207 -1.14 19.65 0.26
C CYS A 207 -1.90 19.48 1.59
N TRP A 208 -1.19 19.22 2.69
CA TRP A 208 -1.80 18.85 3.98
C TRP A 208 -2.82 19.85 4.53
N GLU A 209 -2.56 21.15 4.37
CA GLU A 209 -3.44 22.21 4.87
C GLU A 209 -4.57 22.56 3.89
N SER A 210 -4.63 21.93 2.71
CA SER A 210 -5.72 22.14 1.76
C SER A 210 -7.03 21.47 2.21
N VAL A 211 -6.98 20.54 3.17
CA VAL A 211 -8.13 19.78 3.64
C VAL A 211 -8.70 20.41 4.90
N THR A 212 -9.99 20.72 4.87
CA THR A 212 -10.74 21.28 5.99
C THR A 212 -11.60 20.23 6.68
N MET A 213 -12.09 20.55 7.88
CA MET A 213 -13.07 19.68 8.56
C MET A 213 -14.36 19.52 7.75
N GLU A 214 -14.76 20.54 6.99
CA GLU A 214 -15.97 20.47 6.16
C GLU A 214 -15.80 19.45 5.03
N ASP A 215 -14.63 19.41 4.37
CA ASP A 215 -14.31 18.40 3.36
C ASP A 215 -14.40 16.97 3.93
N VAL A 216 -13.89 16.79 5.16
CA VAL A 216 -13.94 15.51 5.87
C VAL A 216 -15.38 15.07 6.13
N LEU A 217 -16.23 15.97 6.62
CA LEU A 217 -17.64 15.67 6.90
C LEU A 217 -18.41 15.34 5.61
N ILE A 218 -18.17 16.10 4.53
CA ILE A 218 -18.76 15.83 3.20
C ILE A 218 -18.36 14.44 2.70
N LEU A 219 -17.09 14.05 2.86
CA LEU A 219 -16.64 12.72 2.44
C LEU A 219 -17.29 11.62 3.27
N GLU A 220 -17.42 11.79 4.59
CA GLU A 220 -18.09 10.81 5.45
C GLU A 220 -19.55 10.61 5.08
N GLU A 221 -20.31 11.69 4.83
CA GLU A 221 -21.70 11.60 4.38
C GLU A 221 -21.82 10.84 3.06
N LYS A 222 -20.94 11.12 2.09
CA LYS A 222 -20.88 10.39 0.81
C LYS A 222 -20.60 8.91 1.03
N LEU A 223 -19.60 8.56 1.84
CA LEU A 223 -19.23 7.18 2.12
C LEU A 223 -20.33 6.41 2.87
N GLN A 224 -21.03 7.06 3.79
CA GLN A 224 -22.17 6.48 4.49
C GLN A 224 -23.32 6.19 3.51
N LYS A 225 -23.63 7.14 2.62
CA LYS A 225 -24.65 6.94 1.59
C LYS A 225 -24.30 5.78 0.65
N GLU A 226 -23.07 5.74 0.13
CA GLU A 226 -22.59 4.64 -0.73
C GLU A 226 -22.67 3.28 -0.03
N LYS A 227 -22.34 3.23 1.26
CA LYS A 227 -22.41 2.01 2.07
C LYS A 227 -23.86 1.54 2.23
N MET A 228 -24.80 2.45 2.49
CA MET A 228 -26.22 2.15 2.62
C MET A 228 -26.81 1.64 1.30
N GLU A 229 -26.46 2.26 0.17
CA GLU A 229 -26.89 1.82 -1.15
C GLU A 229 -26.36 0.41 -1.49
N LYS A 230 -25.08 0.14 -1.22
CA LYS A 230 -24.49 -1.21 -1.41
C LYS A 230 -25.16 -2.27 -0.54
N LEU A 231 -25.49 -1.93 0.70
CA LEU A 231 -26.16 -2.86 1.61
C LEU A 231 -27.59 -3.15 1.15
N ALA A 232 -28.33 -2.14 0.71
CA ALA A 232 -29.68 -2.30 0.16
C ALA A 232 -29.67 -3.18 -1.11
N LEU A 233 -28.71 -2.94 -2.02
CA LEU A 233 -28.55 -3.77 -3.22
C LEU A 233 -28.21 -5.23 -2.87
N LYS A 234 -27.34 -5.45 -1.88
CA LYS A 234 -26.99 -6.80 -1.43
C LYS A 234 -28.20 -7.55 -0.86
N ALA A 235 -29.02 -6.87 -0.05
CA ALA A 235 -30.24 -7.46 0.50
C ALA A 235 -31.24 -7.88 -0.59
N LEU A 236 -31.45 -7.03 -1.61
CA LEU A 236 -32.32 -7.35 -2.75
C LEU A 236 -31.80 -8.56 -3.54
N LEU A 237 -30.48 -8.69 -3.71
CA LEU A 237 -29.88 -9.83 -4.40
C LEU A 237 -30.02 -11.12 -3.58
N GLU A 238 -29.84 -11.06 -2.26
CA GLU A 238 -30.05 -12.19 -1.35
C GLU A 238 -31.51 -12.67 -1.39
N GLU A 239 -32.49 -11.75 -1.36
CA GLU A 239 -33.91 -12.10 -1.51
C GLU A 239 -34.24 -12.76 -2.86
N GLN A 240 -33.62 -12.31 -3.96
CA GLN A 240 -33.79 -12.92 -5.27
C GLN A 240 -33.24 -14.35 -5.31
N ILE A 241 -32.07 -14.58 -4.73
CA ILE A 241 -31.46 -15.92 -4.64
C ILE A 241 -32.35 -16.86 -3.82
N GLU A 242 -32.87 -16.41 -2.68
CA GLU A 242 -33.78 -17.23 -1.85
C GLU A 242 -35.09 -17.55 -2.58
N GLN A 243 -35.63 -16.63 -3.38
CA GLN A 243 -36.81 -16.87 -4.21
C GLN A 243 -36.55 -17.85 -5.37
N GLU A 244 -35.35 -17.83 -5.96
CA GLU A 244 -34.96 -18.78 -7.01
C GLU A 244 -34.71 -20.19 -6.43
N GLU A 245 -34.06 -20.30 -5.27
CA GLU A 245 -33.81 -21.58 -4.59
C GLU A 245 -35.10 -22.22 -4.06
N SER A 246 -36.05 -21.43 -3.55
CA SER A 246 -37.36 -21.91 -3.11
C SER A 246 -38.28 -22.37 -4.25
N ASN A 247 -38.08 -21.85 -5.47
CA ASN A 247 -38.83 -22.27 -6.67
C ASN A 247 -38.26 -23.54 -7.33
N HIS A 248 -37.10 -24.05 -6.90
CA HIS A 248 -36.51 -25.29 -7.41
C HIS A 248 -36.17 -26.29 -6.30
N PRO A 249 -37.16 -26.89 -5.61
CA PRO A 249 -36.89 -27.95 -4.64
C PRO A 249 -36.33 -29.16 -5.39
N PHE A 250 -35.12 -29.58 -5.01
CA PHE A 250 -34.48 -30.82 -5.46
C PHE A 250 -35.47 -31.99 -5.43
N LYS A 251 -35.87 -32.46 -6.63
CA LYS A 251 -36.49 -33.78 -6.79
C LYS A 251 -35.42 -34.84 -6.51
N GLY A 252 -35.33 -35.28 -5.26
CA GLY A 252 -34.66 -36.53 -4.92
C GLY A 252 -35.42 -37.72 -5.50
N GLN A 253 -35.14 -38.08 -6.76
CA GLN A 253 -35.41 -39.42 -7.25
C GLN A 253 -34.19 -40.29 -6.93
N LYS A 254 -34.34 -41.11 -5.88
CA LYS A 254 -33.59 -42.36 -5.76
C LYS A 254 -34.03 -43.25 -6.92
N GLU A 255 -33.25 -43.33 -7.98
CA GLU A 255 -33.37 -44.42 -8.93
C GLU A 255 -32.77 -45.67 -8.30
N GLU A 256 -33.65 -46.58 -7.90
CA GLU A 256 -33.36 -48.00 -7.82
C GLU A 256 -33.00 -48.50 -9.22
N LEU A 257 -31.74 -48.88 -9.43
CA LEU A 257 -31.36 -49.77 -10.52
C LEU A 257 -30.72 -51.02 -9.91
N GLY A 258 -31.55 -52.05 -9.79
CA GLY A 258 -31.13 -53.41 -9.52
C GLY A 258 -30.75 -54.15 -10.81
N TYR A 259 -29.91 -55.18 -10.60
CA TYR A 259 -29.58 -56.32 -11.48
C TYR A 259 -28.79 -55.99 -12.76
N SER A 260 -27.82 -56.77 -13.23
CA SER A 260 -27.27 -58.08 -12.85
C SER A 260 -26.14 -58.38 -13.84
N SER A 261 -25.10 -59.09 -13.34
CA SER A 261 -24.08 -59.87 -14.08
C SER A 261 -23.05 -59.14 -14.91
#